data_AF-A0A7J4FJZ1-F1
#
_entry.id   AF-A0A7J4FJZ1-F1
#
_cell.length_a   1.000
_cell.length_b   1.000
_cell.length_c   1.000
_cell.angle_alpha   90.00
_cell.angle_beta   90.00
_cell.angle_gamma   90.00
#
_symmetry.space_group_name_H-M   'P 1'
#
loop_
_entity.id
_entity.type
_entity.pdbx_description
1 polymer ?
#
loop_
_entity_poly.entity_id
_entity_poly.type
_entity_poly.pdbx_seq_one_letter_code
_entity_poly.pdbx_strand_id
1 'polypeptide(L)'
;MVSSESLGCDEEFGRYEMMEAENARLETVLTVLRECRGVIAIKLLSKAEKKEILDVESKVEEKIIFGMCKSLNKGVREALQREFTVAMVIQTSEFQYPHHPYMIMVCEDRIIGELVKDPKKVEELRKSPNSFFLWDNFVVYMKKFPRDPNERRKVRIVYLPREPLQLQGVSYVKDSVFGTPSTQGDILIKKMLNVKSKDLTMGTCLVGFNIKE
;
A
#
# COMPACT_ATOMS: atom_id res chain seq x y z
N MET A 1 4.85 -6.05 58.97
CA MET A 1 4.00 -5.06 58.27
C MET A 1 4.94 -3.99 57.76
N VAL A 2 5.21 -3.82 56.47
CA VAL A 2 4.25 -3.63 55.37
C VAL A 2 4.69 -4.39 54.12
N SER A 3 3.71 -5.12 53.56
CA SER A 3 3.45 -5.49 52.16
C SER A 3 4.57 -5.32 51.12
N SER A 4 5.02 -6.46 50.58
CA SER A 4 5.71 -6.57 49.29
C SER A 4 4.78 -7.04 48.16
N GLU A 5 3.45 -7.03 48.39
CA GLU A 5 2.45 -7.56 47.45
C GLU A 5 1.78 -6.46 46.59
N SER A 6 2.04 -5.18 46.84
CA SER A 6 1.35 -4.07 46.15
C SER A 6 2.01 -3.59 44.86
N LEU A 7 3.26 -3.96 44.56
CA LEU A 7 3.98 -3.46 43.37
C LEU A 7 3.64 -4.23 42.08
N GLY A 8 3.15 -5.48 42.17
CA GLY A 8 2.80 -6.29 40.99
C GLY A 8 1.41 -5.98 40.41
N CYS A 9 0.46 -5.62 41.27
CA CYS A 9 -0.93 -5.35 40.85
C CYS A 9 -1.06 -4.04 40.06
N ASP A 10 -0.31 -2.99 40.43
CA ASP A 10 -0.41 -1.68 39.76
C ASP A 10 0.19 -1.72 38.33
N GLU A 11 1.25 -2.51 38.11
CA GLU A 11 1.83 -2.69 36.77
C GLU A 11 0.97 -3.55 35.84
N GLU A 12 0.35 -4.63 36.34
CA GLU A 12 -0.57 -5.46 35.55
C GLU A 12 -1.87 -4.70 35.22
N PHE A 13 -2.39 -3.93 36.18
CA PHE A 13 -3.58 -3.10 35.97
C PHE A 13 -3.34 -2.01 34.92
N GLY A 14 -2.19 -1.31 34.98
CA GLY A 14 -1.81 -0.32 33.97
C GLY A 14 -1.64 -0.92 32.57
N ARG A 15 -1.08 -2.14 32.45
CA ARG A 15 -0.99 -2.85 31.16
C ARG A 15 -2.37 -3.22 30.60
N TYR A 16 -3.31 -3.59 31.48
CA TYR A 16 -4.66 -3.94 31.07
C TYR A 16 -5.42 -2.72 30.54
N GLU A 17 -5.35 -1.58 31.24
CA GLU A 17 -5.98 -0.32 30.77
C GLU A 17 -5.39 0.17 29.44
N MET A 18 -4.08 0.05 29.25
CA MET A 18 -3.43 0.39 27.98
C MET A 18 -3.91 -0.48 26.81
N MET A 19 -4.03 -1.79 27.04
CA MET A 19 -4.53 -2.74 26.04
C MET A 19 -6.00 -2.47 25.68
N GLU A 20 -6.84 -2.15 26.66
CA GLU A 20 -8.23 -1.75 26.43
C GLU A 20 -8.32 -0.44 25.62
N ALA A 21 -7.48 0.56 25.94
CA ALA A 21 -7.44 1.81 25.20
C ALA A 21 -6.96 1.63 23.75
N GLU A 22 -5.95 0.79 23.52
CA GLU A 22 -5.48 0.45 22.17
C GLU A 22 -6.56 -0.27 21.36
N ASN A 23 -7.24 -1.26 21.97
CA ASN A 23 -8.34 -1.96 21.34
C ASN A 23 -9.48 -1.00 20.96
N ALA A 24 -9.85 -0.07 21.85
CA ALA A 24 -10.88 0.94 21.55
C ALA A 24 -10.46 1.89 20.40
N ARG A 25 -9.18 2.31 20.38
CA ARG A 25 -8.60 3.12 19.29
C ARG A 25 -8.60 2.34 17.97
N LEU A 26 -8.24 1.06 18.00
CA LEU A 26 -8.24 0.17 16.84
C LEU A 26 -9.64 -0.01 16.26
N GLU A 27 -10.63 -0.30 17.10
CA GLU A 27 -12.03 -0.44 16.66
C GLU A 27 -12.59 0.84 16.03
N THR A 28 -12.17 2.00 16.56
CA THR A 28 -12.52 3.28 15.95
C THR A 28 -11.90 3.43 14.55
N VAL A 29 -10.64 3.03 14.36
CA VAL A 29 -9.99 3.04 13.02
C VAL A 29 -10.69 2.08 12.07
N LEU A 30 -11.04 0.87 12.52
CA LEU A 30 -11.78 -0.09 11.71
C LEU A 30 -13.14 0.46 11.29
N THR A 31 -13.82 1.20 12.17
CA THR A 31 -15.10 1.85 11.88
C THR A 31 -14.93 2.94 10.83
N VAL A 32 -13.95 3.85 11.00
CA VAL A 32 -13.63 4.89 10.01
C VAL A 32 -13.38 4.28 8.62
N LEU A 33 -12.55 3.23 8.55
CA LEU A 33 -12.25 2.56 7.29
C LEU A 33 -13.48 1.87 6.68
N ARG A 34 -14.34 1.26 7.50
CA ARG A 34 -15.57 0.58 7.04
C ARG A 34 -16.59 1.56 6.46
N GLU A 35 -16.68 2.77 7.02
CA GLU A 35 -17.62 3.81 6.59
C GLU A 35 -17.11 4.65 5.41
N CYS A 36 -15.87 4.43 4.98
CA CYS A 36 -15.33 5.13 3.82
C CYS A 36 -16.12 4.82 2.56
N ARG A 37 -16.42 5.87 1.78
CA ARG A 37 -17.14 5.74 0.51
C ARG A 37 -16.47 4.72 -0.40
N GLY A 38 -17.29 3.82 -0.94
CA GLY A 38 -16.84 2.74 -1.83
C GLY A 38 -16.21 1.55 -1.11
N VAL A 39 -16.12 1.51 0.22
CA VAL A 39 -15.67 0.29 0.93
C VAL A 39 -16.82 -0.71 1.01
N ILE A 40 -16.54 -1.95 0.61
CA ILE A 40 -17.53 -3.05 0.55
C ILE A 40 -17.33 -4.02 1.70
N ALA A 41 -16.08 -4.37 1.97
CA ALA A 41 -15.71 -5.27 3.05
C ALA A 41 -14.31 -4.94 3.55
N ILE A 42 -14.08 -5.15 4.85
CA ILE A 42 -12.77 -4.99 5.47
C ILE A 42 -12.42 -6.20 6.33
N LYS A 43 -11.13 -6.41 6.54
CA LYS A 43 -10.61 -7.42 7.45
C LYS A 43 -9.28 -6.97 8.05
N LEU A 44 -9.18 -6.98 9.37
CA LEU A 44 -7.89 -6.87 10.05
C LEU A 44 -7.11 -8.18 9.81
N LEU A 45 -5.89 -8.05 9.28
CA LEU A 45 -5.06 -9.19 8.90
C LEU A 45 -4.26 -9.72 10.09
N SER A 46 -4.32 -11.03 10.27
CA SER A 46 -3.40 -11.76 11.15
C SER A 46 -1.99 -11.81 10.55
N LYS A 47 -0.98 -12.12 11.39
CA LYS A 47 0.41 -12.31 10.93
C LYS A 47 0.53 -13.37 9.82
N ALA A 48 -0.27 -14.44 9.88
CA ALA A 48 -0.28 -15.49 8.87
C ALA A 48 -0.83 -15.00 7.53
N GLU A 49 -1.93 -14.24 7.54
CA GLU A 49 -2.52 -13.67 6.32
C GLU A 49 -1.62 -12.60 5.70
N LYS A 50 -0.96 -11.77 6.52
CA LYS A 50 0.03 -10.81 6.02
C LYS A 50 1.17 -11.51 5.28
N LYS A 51 1.66 -12.63 5.83
CA LYS A 51 2.68 -13.47 5.19
C LYS A 51 2.18 -14.06 3.87
N GLU A 52 0.96 -14.59 3.83
CA GLU A 52 0.39 -15.17 2.60
C GLU A 52 0.30 -14.14 1.46
N ILE A 53 -0.15 -12.92 1.76
CA ILE A 53 -0.19 -11.83 0.78
C ILE A 53 1.22 -11.47 0.32
N LEU A 54 2.18 -11.34 1.26
CA LEU A 54 3.57 -11.02 0.92
C LEU A 54 4.22 -12.09 0.03
N ASP A 55 3.93 -13.37 0.27
CA ASP A 55 4.44 -14.48 -0.54
C ASP A 55 3.87 -14.45 -1.96
N VAL A 56 2.58 -14.09 -2.12
CA VAL A 56 1.97 -13.90 -3.45
C VAL A 56 2.58 -12.71 -4.18
N GLU A 57 2.70 -11.55 -3.53
CA GLU A 57 3.28 -10.34 -4.14
C GLU A 57 4.74 -10.57 -4.52
N SER A 58 5.53 -11.23 -3.67
CA SER A 58 6.94 -11.53 -3.97
C SER A 58 7.08 -12.41 -5.22
N LYS A 59 6.19 -13.37 -5.44
CA LYS A 59 6.17 -14.18 -6.68
C LYS A 59 5.78 -13.36 -7.91
N VAL A 60 4.95 -12.32 -7.75
CA VAL A 60 4.59 -11.41 -8.85
C VAL A 60 5.77 -10.51 -9.21
N GLU A 61 6.47 -9.97 -8.20
CA GLU A 61 7.65 -9.11 -8.38
C GLU A 61 8.80 -9.80 -9.12
N GLU A 62 8.90 -11.12 -9.05
CA GLU A 62 9.89 -11.90 -9.81
C GLU A 62 9.59 -11.98 -11.31
N LYS A 63 8.37 -11.66 -11.75
CA LYS A 63 7.95 -11.72 -13.15
C LYS A 63 8.40 -10.48 -13.90
N ILE A 64 8.75 -10.68 -15.18
CA ILE A 64 8.96 -9.56 -16.10
C ILE A 64 7.59 -9.00 -16.47
N ILE A 65 7.41 -7.71 -16.24
CA ILE A 65 6.24 -6.95 -16.65
C ILE A 65 6.59 -6.04 -17.83
N PHE A 66 5.58 -5.80 -18.67
CA PHE A 66 5.70 -5.01 -19.90
C PHE A 66 6.83 -5.47 -20.84
N GLY A 67 7.28 -6.72 -20.74
CA GLY A 67 8.40 -7.26 -21.51
C GLY A 67 9.77 -6.63 -21.23
N MET A 68 9.90 -5.80 -20.17
CA MET A 68 11.09 -4.97 -19.97
C MET A 68 11.79 -5.18 -18.62
N CYS A 69 11.04 -5.22 -17.52
CA CYS A 69 11.64 -5.18 -16.19
C CYS A 69 10.75 -5.85 -15.14
N LYS A 70 11.30 -6.09 -13.95
CA LYS A 70 10.54 -6.57 -12.79
C LYS A 70 9.85 -5.43 -12.06
N SER A 71 8.88 -5.74 -11.20
CA SER A 71 8.27 -4.75 -10.30
C SER A 71 8.71 -4.91 -8.85
N LEU A 72 8.46 -3.87 -8.05
CA LEU A 72 8.53 -3.88 -6.60
C LEU A 72 7.34 -3.10 -6.03
N ASN A 73 6.52 -3.74 -5.21
CA ASN A 73 5.34 -3.12 -4.60
C ASN A 73 5.66 -2.64 -3.18
N LYS A 74 6.38 -1.50 -3.08
CA LYS A 74 6.75 -0.93 -1.78
C LYS A 74 5.52 -0.58 -0.95
N GLY A 75 4.46 -0.07 -1.57
CA GLY A 75 3.22 0.26 -0.86
C GLY A 75 2.60 -0.94 -0.13
N VAL A 76 2.52 -2.11 -0.78
CA VAL A 76 2.02 -3.32 -0.12
C VAL A 76 3.00 -3.85 0.93
N ARG A 77 4.31 -3.91 0.60
CA ARG A 77 5.33 -4.40 1.53
C ARG A 77 5.33 -3.59 2.82
N GLU A 78 5.32 -2.26 2.73
CA GLU A 78 5.31 -1.37 3.89
C GLU A 78 4.00 -1.44 4.66
N ALA A 79 2.84 -1.54 3.99
CA ALA A 79 1.55 -1.70 4.67
C ALA A 79 1.47 -3.00 5.49
N LEU A 80 2.04 -4.10 4.97
CA LEU A 80 2.08 -5.40 5.66
C LEU A 80 3.09 -5.44 6.82
N GLN A 81 4.07 -4.53 6.85
CA GLN A 81 5.04 -4.42 7.93
C GLN A 81 4.52 -3.63 9.14
N ARG A 82 3.39 -2.92 8.97
CA ARG A 82 2.76 -2.19 10.07
C ARG A 82 2.18 -3.13 11.10
N GLU A 83 2.03 -2.64 12.32
CA GLU A 83 1.44 -3.37 13.43
C GLU A 83 0.04 -3.88 13.06
N PHE A 84 -0.83 -2.96 12.66
CA PHE A 84 -2.16 -3.26 12.14
C PHE A 84 -2.16 -3.12 10.63
N THR A 85 -2.76 -4.09 9.93
CA THR A 85 -2.99 -3.99 8.49
C THR A 85 -4.40 -4.43 8.19
N VAL A 86 -5.16 -3.56 7.55
CA VAL A 86 -6.53 -3.81 7.13
C VAL A 86 -6.55 -4.04 5.63
N ALA A 87 -7.02 -5.20 5.21
CA ALA A 87 -7.36 -5.46 3.82
C ALA A 87 -8.79 -5.02 3.54
N MET A 88 -9.00 -4.35 2.41
CA MET A 88 -10.32 -3.86 2.01
C MET A 88 -10.65 -4.28 0.59
N VAL A 89 -11.91 -4.67 0.38
CA VAL A 89 -12.53 -4.73 -0.95
C VAL A 89 -13.27 -3.43 -1.17
N ILE A 90 -13.03 -2.81 -2.32
CA ILE A 90 -13.50 -1.47 -2.65
C ILE A 90 -14.17 -1.41 -4.02
N GLN A 91 -15.13 -0.52 -4.16
CA GLN A 91 -15.70 -0.05 -5.41
C GLN A 91 -14.78 1.02 -5.99
N THR A 92 -13.96 0.65 -6.97
CA THR A 92 -12.90 1.50 -7.55
C THR A 92 -13.43 2.78 -8.19
N SER A 93 -14.68 2.80 -8.66
CA SER A 93 -15.34 3.98 -9.23
C SER A 93 -15.76 5.01 -8.18
N GLU A 94 -15.80 4.63 -6.91
CA GLU A 94 -16.29 5.47 -5.81
C GLU A 94 -15.21 5.75 -4.74
N PHE A 95 -14.27 4.83 -4.58
CA PHE A 95 -13.24 4.91 -3.57
C PHE A 95 -12.24 6.03 -3.87
N GLN A 96 -11.99 6.88 -2.88
CA GLN A 96 -11.04 7.97 -3.00
C GLN A 96 -9.61 7.50 -2.72
N TYR A 97 -8.83 7.32 -3.78
CA TYR A 97 -7.42 6.95 -3.66
C TYR A 97 -6.54 8.10 -3.15
N PRO A 98 -5.45 7.79 -2.42
CA PRO A 98 -4.40 8.76 -2.13
C PRO A 98 -3.80 9.40 -3.38
N HIS A 99 -3.28 10.61 -3.22
CA HIS A 99 -2.72 11.40 -4.31
C HIS A 99 -1.53 10.74 -5.03
N HIS A 100 -1.32 11.14 -6.29
CA HIS A 100 -0.19 10.72 -7.13
C HIS A 100 1.15 11.32 -6.64
N PRO A 101 2.30 10.71 -6.99
CA PRO A 101 2.43 9.51 -7.84
C PRO A 101 2.27 8.20 -7.06
N TYR A 102 1.65 7.20 -7.70
CA TYR A 102 1.57 5.84 -7.14
C TYR A 102 2.61 4.89 -7.74
N MET A 103 3.33 5.34 -8.78
CA MET A 103 4.27 4.50 -9.52
C MET A 103 5.39 5.33 -10.15
N ILE A 104 6.60 4.77 -10.15
CA ILE A 104 7.78 5.29 -10.84
C ILE A 104 8.55 4.15 -11.51
N MET A 105 9.41 4.48 -12.48
CA MET A 105 10.43 3.57 -13.00
C MET A 105 11.80 4.03 -12.53
N VAL A 106 12.57 3.12 -11.95
CA VAL A 106 13.91 3.40 -11.43
C VAL A 106 14.95 2.47 -12.03
N CYS A 107 16.18 2.93 -12.08
CA CYS A 107 17.37 2.10 -12.19
C CYS A 107 18.22 2.37 -10.95
N GLU A 108 18.28 1.39 -10.04
CA GLU A 108 18.81 1.61 -8.68
C GLU A 108 18.09 2.81 -8.02
N ASP A 109 18.81 3.85 -7.61
CA ASP A 109 18.24 5.03 -6.95
C ASP A 109 17.83 6.16 -7.93
N ARG A 110 18.00 5.95 -9.24
CA ARG A 110 17.72 6.98 -10.25
C ARG A 110 16.33 6.80 -10.83
N ILE A 111 15.48 7.83 -10.74
CA ILE A 111 14.20 7.87 -11.43
C ILE A 111 14.43 8.08 -12.92
N ILE A 112 14.05 7.08 -13.72
CA ILE A 112 14.14 7.07 -15.19
C ILE A 112 12.78 7.16 -15.86
N GLY A 113 11.68 7.05 -15.12
CA GLY A 113 10.33 7.31 -15.61
C GLY A 113 9.34 7.57 -14.48
N GLU A 114 8.26 8.28 -14.80
CA GLU A 114 7.28 8.75 -13.81
C GLU A 114 5.87 8.95 -14.41
N LEU A 115 4.87 8.97 -13.53
CA LEU A 115 3.53 9.47 -13.84
C LEU A 115 3.53 11.00 -13.82
N VAL A 116 3.18 11.62 -14.95
CA VAL A 116 3.07 13.07 -15.09
C VAL A 116 1.60 13.47 -14.97
N LYS A 117 1.25 14.24 -13.93
CA LYS A 117 -0.13 14.70 -13.71
C LYS A 117 -0.54 15.87 -14.59
N ASP A 118 0.39 16.77 -14.89
CA ASP A 118 0.12 18.00 -15.67
C ASP A 118 -0.01 17.68 -17.17
N PRO A 119 -1.21 17.89 -17.78
CA PRO A 119 -1.41 17.64 -19.20
C PRO A 119 -0.51 18.48 -20.11
N LYS A 120 -0.13 19.71 -19.70
CA LYS A 120 0.77 20.56 -20.50
C LYS A 120 2.17 19.94 -20.56
N LYS A 121 2.68 19.49 -19.41
CA LYS A 121 3.96 18.77 -19.34
C LYS A 121 3.92 17.46 -20.15
N VAL A 122 2.80 16.73 -20.14
CA VAL A 122 2.62 15.53 -20.99
C VAL A 122 2.75 15.90 -22.47
N GLU A 123 2.04 16.93 -22.92
CA GLU A 123 2.05 17.38 -24.31
C GLU A 123 3.45 17.84 -24.77
N GLU A 124 4.17 18.58 -23.92
CA GLU A 124 5.56 18.98 -24.17
C GLU A 124 6.49 17.76 -24.29
N LEU A 125 6.36 16.79 -23.37
CA LEU A 125 7.19 15.59 -23.37
C LEU A 125 6.90 14.70 -24.57
N ARG A 126 5.66 14.64 -25.07
CA ARG A 126 5.30 13.88 -26.28
C ARG A 126 5.98 14.40 -27.55
N LYS A 127 6.31 15.69 -27.60
CA LYS A 127 7.05 16.31 -28.71
C LYS A 127 8.56 16.09 -28.62
N SER A 128 9.06 15.59 -27.50
CA SER A 128 10.49 15.40 -27.28
C SER A 128 10.94 14.01 -27.76
N PRO A 129 11.98 13.92 -28.62
CA PRO A 129 12.54 12.64 -29.05
C PRO A 129 13.26 11.88 -27.92
N ASN A 130 13.43 12.51 -26.75
CA ASN A 130 14.08 11.91 -25.58
C ASN A 130 13.10 11.32 -24.57
N SER A 131 11.82 11.26 -24.93
CA SER A 131 10.74 10.79 -24.08
C SER A 131 10.01 9.66 -24.78
N PHE A 132 9.65 8.63 -24.03
CA PHE A 132 8.83 7.52 -24.51
C PHE A 132 7.69 7.28 -23.54
N PHE A 133 6.48 7.11 -24.06
CA PHE A 133 5.30 6.93 -23.22
C PHE A 133 4.90 5.46 -23.21
N LEU A 134 4.81 4.87 -22.01
CA LEU A 134 4.28 3.50 -21.84
C LEU A 134 2.75 3.48 -21.90
N TRP A 135 2.12 4.56 -21.46
CA TRP A 135 0.68 4.85 -21.60
C TRP A 135 0.48 6.36 -21.54
N ASP A 136 -0.76 6.84 -21.39
CA ASP A 136 -1.15 8.24 -21.57
C ASP A 136 -0.30 9.27 -20.81
N ASN A 137 0.10 8.95 -19.58
CA ASN A 137 0.79 9.89 -18.70
C ASN A 137 2.05 9.32 -18.02
N PHE A 138 2.52 8.13 -18.41
CA PHE A 138 3.77 7.58 -17.89
C PHE A 138 4.89 7.74 -18.90
N VAL A 139 5.83 8.60 -18.56
CA VAL A 139 6.99 8.91 -19.40
C VAL A 139 8.22 8.15 -18.92
N VAL A 140 8.99 7.63 -19.86
CA VAL A 140 10.33 7.10 -19.68
C VAL A 140 11.30 8.07 -20.35
N TYR A 141 12.28 8.55 -19.59
CA TYR A 141 13.31 9.48 -20.05
C TYR A 141 14.44 8.70 -20.71
N MET A 142 14.45 8.65 -22.04
CA MET A 142 15.39 7.83 -22.81
C MET A 142 16.86 8.21 -22.59
N LYS A 143 17.16 9.47 -22.26
CA LYS A 143 18.50 9.92 -21.87
C LYS A 143 18.99 9.31 -20.54
N LYS A 144 18.08 8.97 -19.64
CA LYS A 144 18.38 8.35 -18.33
C LYS A 144 18.31 6.83 -18.38
N PHE A 145 17.74 6.26 -19.45
CA PHE A 145 17.57 4.82 -19.58
C PHE A 145 18.92 4.14 -19.83
N PRO A 146 19.27 3.08 -19.07
CA PRO A 146 20.58 2.45 -19.18
C PRO A 146 20.81 1.82 -20.55
N ARG A 147 22.02 2.03 -21.09
CA ARG A 147 22.46 1.40 -22.34
C ARG A 147 23.09 0.03 -22.10
N ASP A 148 23.76 -0.12 -20.96
CA ASP A 148 24.38 -1.38 -20.56
C ASP A 148 23.34 -2.46 -20.24
N PRO A 149 23.44 -3.68 -20.82
CA PRO A 149 22.51 -4.76 -20.55
C PRO A 149 22.43 -5.21 -19.08
N ASN A 150 23.51 -5.10 -18.30
CA ASN A 150 23.50 -5.48 -16.90
C ASN A 150 22.77 -4.43 -16.06
N GLU A 151 22.97 -3.14 -16.34
CA GLU A 151 22.19 -2.05 -15.74
C GLU A 151 20.70 -2.16 -16.08
N ARG A 152 20.34 -2.54 -17.30
CA ARG A 152 18.94 -2.77 -17.69
C ARG A 152 18.26 -3.83 -16.83
N ARG A 153 18.98 -4.88 -16.40
CA ARG A 153 18.44 -5.90 -15.48
C ARG A 153 18.13 -5.35 -14.08
N LYS A 154 18.64 -4.16 -13.72
CA LYS A 154 18.37 -3.46 -12.46
C LYS A 154 17.19 -2.50 -12.55
N VAL A 155 16.66 -2.25 -13.75
CA VAL A 155 15.47 -1.43 -13.92
C VAL A 155 14.27 -2.07 -13.21
N ARG A 156 13.47 -1.27 -12.53
CA ARG A 156 12.25 -1.70 -11.84
C ARG A 156 11.12 -0.69 -12.04
N ILE A 157 9.90 -1.20 -12.16
CA ILE A 157 8.70 -0.43 -11.83
C ILE A 157 8.49 -0.53 -10.32
N VAL A 158 8.34 0.61 -9.65
CA VAL A 158 8.09 0.65 -8.20
C VAL A 158 6.71 1.23 -7.96
N TYR A 159 5.85 0.47 -7.29
CA TYR A 159 4.57 0.97 -6.76
C TYR A 159 4.84 1.57 -5.38
N LEU A 160 4.51 2.85 -5.23
CA LEU A 160 4.92 3.65 -4.09
C LEU A 160 3.95 3.49 -2.90
N PRO A 161 4.47 3.51 -1.66
CA PRO A 161 3.64 3.74 -0.48
C PRO A 161 3.02 5.13 -0.55
N ARG A 162 1.78 5.26 -0.08
CA ARG A 162 1.06 6.54 -0.03
C ARG A 162 0.37 6.67 1.31
N GLU A 163 0.14 7.89 1.79
CA GLU A 163 -0.64 8.12 3.00
C GLU A 163 -2.13 7.87 2.71
N PRO A 164 -2.86 7.02 3.46
CA PRO A 164 -4.30 6.86 3.33
C PRO A 164 -5.02 8.15 3.75
N LEU A 165 -5.77 8.76 2.82
CA LEU A 165 -6.59 9.96 3.08
C LEU A 165 -7.61 9.72 4.20
N GLN A 166 -8.08 8.48 4.30
CA GLN A 166 -9.09 8.02 5.24
C GLN A 166 -8.65 8.18 6.71
N LEU A 167 -7.35 8.22 6.99
CA LEU A 167 -6.82 8.27 8.35
C LEU A 167 -6.22 9.63 8.74
N GLN A 168 -6.20 10.62 7.84
CA GLN A 168 -5.58 11.93 8.11
C GLN A 168 -6.18 12.69 9.31
N GLY A 169 -7.42 12.39 9.70
CA GLY A 169 -8.11 12.99 10.84
C GLY A 169 -8.01 12.22 12.15
N VAL A 170 -7.36 11.04 12.17
CA VAL A 170 -7.32 10.17 13.36
C VAL A 170 -6.03 10.42 14.13
N SER A 171 -6.10 11.26 15.18
CA SER A 171 -4.94 11.85 15.86
C SER A 171 -3.95 10.85 16.49
N TYR A 172 -4.43 9.66 16.86
CA TYR A 172 -3.64 8.59 17.46
C TYR A 172 -3.11 7.55 16.45
N VAL A 173 -3.44 7.68 15.16
CA VAL A 173 -2.81 6.90 14.10
C VAL A 173 -1.44 7.50 13.77
N LYS A 174 -0.44 6.65 13.56
CA LYS A 174 0.87 7.04 13.05
C LYS A 174 1.36 6.08 11.97
N ASP A 175 2.28 6.60 11.16
CA ASP A 175 3.00 5.88 10.12
C ASP A 175 2.08 5.05 9.20
N SER A 176 1.00 5.67 8.73
CA SER A 176 0.00 4.94 7.96
C SER A 176 0.39 4.82 6.48
N VAL A 177 0.08 3.68 5.86
CA VAL A 177 0.49 3.34 4.50
C VAL A 177 -0.65 2.69 3.75
N PHE A 178 -0.88 3.18 2.54
CA PHE A 178 -1.77 2.65 1.54
C PHE A 178 -0.98 1.89 0.47
N GLY A 179 -1.36 0.62 0.26
CA GLY A 179 -0.82 -0.25 -0.78
C GLY A 179 -1.92 -0.76 -1.71
N THR A 180 -1.63 -0.86 -3.00
CA THR A 180 -2.51 -1.50 -3.98
C THR A 180 -1.89 -2.84 -4.38
N PRO A 181 -2.52 -3.98 -4.05
CA PRO A 181 -2.07 -5.31 -4.45
C PRO A 181 -1.97 -5.49 -5.95
N SER A 182 -1.15 -6.46 -6.37
CA SER A 182 -1.17 -7.01 -7.72
C SER A 182 -2.51 -7.68 -8.03
N THR A 183 -2.76 -8.04 -9.30
CA THR A 183 -3.94 -8.83 -9.68
C THR A 183 -4.06 -10.14 -8.90
N GLN A 184 -2.93 -10.81 -8.62
CA GLN A 184 -2.93 -12.05 -7.84
C GLN A 184 -3.22 -11.78 -6.36
N GLY A 185 -2.67 -10.70 -5.80
CA GLY A 185 -3.00 -10.26 -4.45
C GLY A 185 -4.47 -9.86 -4.31
N ASP A 186 -5.04 -9.20 -5.31
CA ASP A 186 -6.45 -8.85 -5.36
C ASP A 186 -7.37 -10.07 -5.30
N ILE A 187 -7.09 -11.09 -6.12
CA ILE A 187 -7.83 -12.36 -6.11
C ILE A 187 -7.73 -13.02 -4.73
N LEU A 188 -6.54 -13.06 -4.13
CA LEU A 188 -6.32 -13.65 -2.81
C LEU A 188 -7.14 -12.91 -1.73
N ILE A 189 -7.07 -11.58 -1.69
CA ILE A 189 -7.75 -10.77 -0.68
C ILE A 189 -9.27 -10.91 -0.82
N LYS A 190 -9.82 -10.86 -2.04
CA LYS A 190 -11.25 -11.10 -2.27
C LYS A 190 -11.69 -12.47 -1.74
N LYS A 191 -10.86 -13.51 -1.92
CA LYS A 191 -11.10 -14.84 -1.35
C LYS A 191 -11.06 -14.82 0.17
N MET A 192 -10.07 -14.16 0.79
CA MET A 192 -9.97 -14.02 2.25
C MET A 192 -11.19 -13.34 2.88
N LEU A 193 -11.78 -12.37 2.18
CA LEU A 193 -12.98 -11.64 2.63
C LEU A 193 -14.29 -12.29 2.16
N ASN A 194 -14.25 -13.47 1.55
CA ASN A 194 -15.42 -14.18 0.99
C ASN A 194 -16.24 -13.34 -0.01
N VAL A 195 -15.63 -12.38 -0.70
CA VAL A 195 -16.29 -11.57 -1.72
C VAL A 195 -16.15 -12.26 -3.08
N LYS A 196 -17.26 -12.80 -3.58
CA LYS A 196 -17.36 -13.39 -4.92
C LYS A 196 -18.07 -12.41 -5.83
N SER A 197 -17.32 -11.74 -6.71
CA SER A 197 -17.94 -10.94 -7.77
C SER A 197 -17.15 -11.01 -9.07
N LYS A 198 -17.89 -10.91 -10.18
CA LYS A 198 -17.35 -10.74 -11.53
C LYS A 198 -17.26 -9.27 -11.95
N ASP A 199 -17.72 -8.36 -11.10
CA ASP A 199 -17.65 -6.93 -11.35
C ASP A 199 -16.18 -6.47 -11.40
N LEU A 200 -15.78 -5.96 -12.57
CA LEU A 200 -14.44 -5.46 -12.83
C LEU A 200 -14.15 -4.14 -12.09
N THR A 201 -15.18 -3.47 -11.59
CA THR A 201 -15.05 -2.24 -10.80
C THR A 201 -14.81 -2.51 -9.32
N MET A 202 -14.80 -3.78 -8.89
CA MET A 202 -14.33 -4.16 -7.56
C MET A 202 -12.84 -4.42 -7.56
N GLY A 203 -12.12 -3.72 -6.69
CA GLY A 203 -10.70 -3.88 -6.45
C GLY A 203 -10.41 -4.09 -4.97
N THR A 204 -9.13 -4.13 -4.64
CA THR A 204 -8.67 -4.26 -3.25
C THR A 204 -7.56 -3.27 -2.94
N CYS A 205 -7.41 -2.98 -1.66
CA CYS A 205 -6.28 -2.22 -1.15
C CYS A 205 -5.93 -2.68 0.28
N LEU A 206 -4.74 -2.30 0.71
CA LEU A 206 -4.25 -2.51 2.07
C LEU A 206 -3.98 -1.17 2.73
N VAL A 207 -4.38 -1.04 3.99
CA VAL A 207 -4.04 0.09 4.86
C VAL A 207 -3.30 -0.45 6.07
N GLY A 208 -2.01 -0.19 6.14
CA GLY A 208 -1.18 -0.46 7.31
C GLY A 208 -1.08 0.78 8.20
N PHE A 209 -1.05 0.61 9.52
CA PHE A 209 -0.83 1.70 10.47
C PHE A 209 -0.36 1.18 11.83
N ASN A 210 0.17 2.09 12.65
CA ASN A 210 0.45 1.85 14.06
C ASN A 210 -0.43 2.78 14.92
N ILE A 211 -0.65 2.43 16.18
CA ILE A 211 -1.35 3.28 17.16
C ILE A 211 -0.30 3.92 18.08
N LYS A 212 -0.50 5.20 18.44
CA LYS A 212 0.32 5.84 19.48
C LYS A 212 -0.06 5.23 20.82
N GLU A 213 0.95 4.90 21.62
CA GLU A 213 0.80 4.61 23.05
C GLU A 213 0.18 5.83 23.74
#